data_AF-A0A8S3IYZ1-F1
#
_entry.id   AF-A0A8S3IYZ1-F1
#
_cell.length_a   1.000
_cell.length_b   1.000
_cell.length_c   1.000
_cell.angle_alpha   90.00
_cell.angle_beta   90.00
_cell.angle_gamma   90.00
#
_symmetry.space_group_name_H-M   'P 1'
#
loop_
_entity.id
_entity.type
_entity.pdbx_description
1 polymer ?
#
loop_
_entity_poly.entity_id
_entity_poly.type
_entity_poly.pdbx_seq_one_letter_code
_entity_poly.pdbx_strand_id
1 'polypeptide(L)'
;PGWRSSLLHMVCAQPWLDTTSAANKNYVIQLLANRTGMLNTLSASTQGSCYLNEANPNELNWQETFFGSSAIYAQLKSIKNTFDPNGLFVCNNCVGSDDWTSDLNCPKILSSTTKVNYSLFILVIAIITTSF
;
A
#
# COMPACT_ATOMS: atom_id res chain seq x y z
N PRO A 1 5.46 -7.79 14.45
CA PRO A 1 6.49 -8.70 15.00
C PRO A 1 7.74 -7.97 15.52
N GLY A 2 8.31 -7.03 14.73
CA GLY A 2 9.50 -6.26 15.12
C GLY A 2 9.43 -5.61 16.49
N TRP A 3 8.27 -5.05 16.87
CA TRP A 3 8.04 -4.46 18.21
C TRP A 3 8.33 -5.36 19.41
N ARG A 4 8.30 -6.70 19.26
CA ARG A 4 8.56 -7.64 20.36
C ARG A 4 10.03 -8.00 20.49
N SER A 5 10.83 -7.75 19.46
CA SER A 5 12.27 -8.07 19.41
C SER A 5 13.15 -6.82 19.36
N SER A 6 12.60 -5.65 19.03
CA SER A 6 13.33 -4.39 19.00
C SER A 6 13.61 -3.87 20.41
N LEU A 7 14.87 -3.54 20.69
CA LEU A 7 15.29 -2.89 21.93
C LEU A 7 15.15 -1.36 21.85
N LEU A 8 15.27 -0.79 20.65
CA LEU A 8 15.32 0.65 20.41
C LEU A 8 14.35 1.03 19.29
N HIS A 9 13.72 2.20 19.45
CA HIS A 9 12.96 2.88 18.41
C HIS A 9 13.71 4.16 18.04
N MET A 10 14.20 4.24 16.80
CA MET A 10 15.02 5.37 16.34
C MET A 10 14.28 6.13 15.24
N VAL A 11 14.18 7.44 15.42
CA VAL A 11 13.54 8.35 14.46
C VAL A 11 14.56 9.36 13.99
N CYS A 12 14.63 9.58 12.68
CA CYS A 12 15.37 10.69 12.10
C CYS A 12 14.38 11.66 11.45
N ALA A 13 14.33 12.88 11.97
CA ALA A 13 13.48 13.94 11.45
C ALA A 13 14.35 15.11 10.98
N GLN A 14 13.93 15.75 9.90
CA GLN A 14 14.52 17.01 9.42
C GLN A 14 13.39 18.04 9.27
N PRO A 15 13.24 18.97 10.22
CA PRO A 15 12.25 20.03 10.07
C PRO A 15 12.70 21.02 9.00
N TRP A 16 11.73 21.76 8.47
CA TRP A 16 11.95 22.92 7.62
C TRP A 16 10.96 24.03 7.99
N LEU A 17 11.26 25.27 7.59
CA LEU A 17 10.35 26.41 7.76
C LEU A 17 9.29 26.42 6.66
N ASP A 18 8.15 27.06 6.90
CA ASP A 18 7.08 27.20 5.90
C ASP A 18 7.55 27.94 4.65
N THR A 19 8.42 28.93 4.84
CA THR A 19 9.05 29.74 3.78
C THR A 19 10.09 28.98 2.95
N THR A 20 10.41 27.73 3.30
CA THR A 20 11.39 26.92 2.55
C THR A 20 10.90 26.65 1.14
N SER A 21 11.77 26.88 0.15
CA SER A 21 11.47 26.65 -1.26
C SER A 21 11.18 25.18 -1.57
N ALA A 22 10.42 24.92 -2.63
CA ALA A 22 10.12 23.55 -3.07
C ALA A 22 11.40 22.77 -3.41
N ALA A 23 12.39 23.41 -4.02
CA ALA A 23 13.67 22.78 -4.34
C ALA A 23 14.40 22.29 -3.07
N ASN A 24 14.43 23.10 -2.01
CA ASN A 24 15.05 22.73 -0.75
C ASN A 24 14.25 21.64 -0.01
N LYS A 25 12.90 21.70 -0.06
CA LYS A 25 12.05 20.62 0.48
C LYS A 25 12.32 19.29 -0.22
N ASN A 26 12.41 19.30 -1.54
CA ASN A 26 12.76 18.11 -2.34
C ASN A 26 14.15 17.58 -1.99
N TYR A 27 15.14 18.45 -1.80
CA TYR A 27 16.46 18.06 -1.34
C TYR A 27 16.40 17.37 0.04
N VAL A 28 15.65 17.92 1.00
CA VAL A 28 15.46 17.30 2.31
C VAL A 28 14.78 15.93 2.21
N ILE A 29 13.77 15.79 1.35
CA ILE A 29 13.09 14.49 1.11
C ILE A 29 14.10 13.43 0.63
N GLN A 30 14.96 13.79 -0.32
CA GLN A 30 16.01 12.89 -0.82
C GLN A 30 17.05 12.55 0.27
N LEU A 31 17.43 13.54 1.08
CA LEU A 31 18.34 13.34 2.21
C LEU A 31 17.76 12.38 3.25
N LEU A 32 16.46 12.51 3.58
CA LEU A 32 15.78 11.61 4.49
C LEU A 32 15.67 10.19 3.92
N ALA A 33 15.40 10.04 2.62
CA ALA A 33 15.38 8.71 1.98
C ALA A 33 16.72 7.97 2.14
N ASN A 34 17.85 8.67 1.97
CA ASN A 34 19.18 8.10 2.20
C ASN A 34 19.38 7.72 3.68
N ARG A 35 18.99 8.58 4.62
CA ARG A 35 19.08 8.30 6.07
C ARG A 35 18.23 7.09 6.48
N THR A 36 17.00 6.97 5.97
CA THR A 36 16.16 5.79 6.19
C THR A 36 16.82 4.53 5.64
N GLY A 37 17.45 4.59 4.46
CA GLY A 37 18.22 3.48 3.90
C GLY A 37 19.38 3.01 4.82
N MET A 38 20.08 3.95 5.46
CA MET A 38 21.10 3.62 6.47
C MET A 38 20.50 2.96 7.71
N LEU A 39 19.38 3.46 8.21
CA LEU A 39 18.68 2.87 9.36
C LEU A 39 18.19 1.45 9.07
N ASN A 40 17.67 1.22 7.86
CA ASN A 40 17.25 -0.11 7.41
C ASN A 40 18.43 -1.09 7.44
N THR A 41 19.60 -0.68 6.94
CA THR A 41 20.84 -1.47 7.01
C THR A 41 21.27 -1.77 8.45
N LEU A 42 21.22 -0.78 9.35
CA LEU A 42 21.61 -0.94 10.75
C LEU A 42 20.67 -1.84 11.56
N SER A 43 19.37 -1.82 11.23
CA SER A 43 18.38 -2.60 11.96
C SER A 43 18.62 -4.11 11.87
N ALA A 44 19.29 -4.58 10.81
CA ALA A 44 19.48 -5.99 10.45
C ALA A 44 18.20 -6.85 10.55
N SER A 45 17.03 -6.21 10.61
CA SER A 45 15.77 -6.86 10.89
C SER A 45 15.19 -7.37 9.60
N THR A 46 14.95 -8.68 9.54
CA THR A 46 14.19 -9.32 8.45
C THR A 46 12.68 -9.19 8.66
N GLN A 47 12.25 -8.49 9.71
CA GLN A 47 10.85 -8.31 10.08
C GLN A 47 10.46 -6.84 10.02
N GLY A 48 9.23 -6.54 9.60
CA GLY A 48 8.66 -5.20 9.68
C GLY A 48 8.83 -4.59 11.06
N SER A 49 9.57 -3.48 11.11
CA SER A 49 10.06 -2.85 12.35
C SER A 49 9.96 -1.33 12.32
N CYS A 50 9.38 -0.74 11.27
CA CYS A 50 9.18 0.71 11.19
C CYS A 50 7.78 1.08 11.70
N TYR A 51 7.71 2.15 12.48
CA TYR A 51 6.43 2.67 12.95
C TYR A 51 5.77 3.52 11.89
N LEU A 52 4.65 3.04 11.35
CA LEU A 52 3.96 3.68 10.21
C LEU A 52 3.60 5.15 10.44
N ASN A 53 3.32 5.56 11.69
CA ASN A 53 2.92 6.92 12.02
C ASN A 53 4.10 7.93 11.99
N GLU A 54 5.34 7.46 11.96
CA GLU A 54 6.56 8.28 11.96
C GLU A 54 7.48 7.94 10.78
N ALA A 55 6.93 7.29 9.75
CA ALA A 55 7.69 6.76 8.63
C ALA A 55 7.85 7.76 7.48
N ASN A 56 8.83 7.48 6.61
CA ASN A 56 8.95 8.17 5.33
C ASN A 56 7.75 7.79 4.43
N PRO A 57 6.96 8.75 3.91
CA PRO A 57 5.85 8.45 3.02
C PRO A 57 6.28 7.82 1.69
N ASN A 58 7.58 7.89 1.33
CA ASN A 58 8.14 7.32 0.11
C ASN A 58 8.88 5.99 0.34
N GLU A 59 8.55 5.27 1.42
CA GLU A 59 9.13 3.95 1.71
C GLU A 59 8.77 2.95 0.60
N LEU A 60 9.77 2.34 -0.04
CA LEU A 60 9.57 1.47 -1.20
C LEU A 60 8.91 0.13 -0.82
N ASN A 61 9.38 -0.48 0.27
CA ASN A 61 8.89 -1.78 0.75
C ASN A 61 7.92 -1.62 1.93
N TRP A 62 7.08 -0.58 1.89
CA TRP A 62 6.24 -0.15 3.01
C TRP A 62 5.33 -1.25 3.56
N GLN A 63 4.81 -2.17 2.72
CA GLN A 63 3.95 -3.25 3.19
C GLN A 63 4.68 -4.08 4.25
N GLU A 64 5.91 -4.47 3.95
CA GLU A 64 6.68 -5.31 4.85
C GLU A 64 7.26 -4.50 6.01
N THR A 65 7.81 -3.33 5.69
CA THR A 65 8.43 -2.43 6.65
C THR A 65 7.46 -1.99 7.76
N PHE A 66 6.18 -1.75 7.43
CA PHE A 66 5.18 -1.26 8.38
C PHE A 66 4.34 -2.38 9.02
N PHE A 67 3.96 -3.40 8.24
CA PHE A 67 2.96 -4.38 8.70
C PHE A 67 3.55 -5.77 9.02
N GLY A 68 4.80 -6.05 8.64
CA GLY A 68 5.46 -7.34 8.92
C GLY A 68 5.61 -8.21 7.69
N SER A 69 5.52 -9.54 7.82
CA SER A 69 5.65 -10.41 6.64
C SER A 69 4.52 -10.16 5.63
N SER A 70 4.77 -10.50 4.37
CA SER A 70 3.77 -10.39 3.31
C SER A 70 2.51 -11.22 3.62
N ALA A 71 2.62 -12.29 4.43
CA ALA A 71 1.48 -13.06 4.93
C ALA A 71 0.59 -12.27 5.91
N ILE A 72 1.19 -11.50 6.83
CA ILE A 72 0.44 -10.61 7.74
C ILE A 72 -0.23 -9.51 6.93
N TYR A 73 0.48 -8.90 5.98
CA TYR A 73 -0.10 -7.88 5.10
C TYR A 73 -1.30 -8.43 4.31
N ALA A 74 -1.18 -9.62 3.72
CA ALA A 74 -2.28 -10.27 3.01
C ALA A 74 -3.50 -10.53 3.92
N GLN A 75 -3.27 -10.93 5.18
CA GLN A 75 -4.34 -11.10 6.16
C GLN A 75 -5.04 -9.77 6.48
N LEU A 76 -4.29 -8.70 6.71
CA LEU A 76 -4.84 -7.36 6.95
C LEU A 76 -5.65 -6.87 5.74
N LYS A 77 -5.15 -7.10 4.52
CA LYS A 77 -5.83 -6.75 3.27
C LYS A 77 -7.14 -7.53 3.10
N SER A 78 -7.16 -8.81 3.46
CA SER A 78 -8.40 -9.62 3.48
C SER A 78 -9.46 -9.06 4.44
N ILE A 79 -9.05 -8.64 5.64
CA ILE A 79 -9.93 -7.99 6.62
C ILE A 79 -10.44 -6.66 6.05
N LYS A 80 -9.55 -5.83 5.51
CA LYS A 80 -9.90 -4.56 4.88
C LYS A 80 -10.96 -4.75 3.79
N ASN A 81 -10.79 -5.74 2.91
CA ASN A 81 -11.74 -6.02 1.83
C ASN A 81 -13.10 -6.54 2.33
N THR A 82 -13.15 -7.12 3.54
CA THR A 82 -14.41 -7.54 4.17
C THR A 82 -15.22 -6.33 4.66
N PHE A 83 -14.54 -5.34 5.24
CA PHE A 83 -15.20 -4.18 5.87
C PHE A 83 -15.29 -2.95 4.95
N ASP A 84 -14.43 -2.84 3.95
CA ASP A 84 -14.41 -1.75 2.98
C ASP A 84 -14.18 -2.29 1.54
N PRO A 85 -15.13 -3.08 1.01
CA PRO A 85 -15.00 -3.73 -0.30
C PRO A 85 -14.94 -2.74 -1.48
N ASN A 86 -15.48 -1.54 -1.30
CA ASN A 86 -15.49 -0.50 -2.33
C ASN A 86 -14.28 0.45 -2.21
N GLY A 87 -13.45 0.30 -1.17
CA GLY A 87 -12.29 1.14 -0.91
C GLY A 87 -12.65 2.61 -0.68
N LEU A 88 -13.61 2.88 0.19
CA LEU A 88 -13.96 4.25 0.60
C LEU A 88 -12.83 4.90 1.41
N PHE A 89 -12.10 4.11 2.21
CA PHE A 89 -11.04 4.62 3.08
C PHE A 89 -9.66 4.24 2.53
N VAL A 90 -9.04 5.15 1.78
CA VAL A 90 -7.72 4.98 1.18
C VAL A 90 -6.77 6.06 1.69
N CYS A 91 -5.53 5.68 1.95
CA CYS A 91 -4.47 6.59 2.35
C CYS A 91 -3.10 6.07 1.89
N ASN A 92 -2.11 6.96 1.85
CA ASN A 92 -0.77 6.63 1.38
C ASN A 92 -0.14 5.53 2.25
N ASN A 93 0.32 4.45 1.61
CA ASN A 93 0.90 3.27 2.25
C ASN A 93 0.02 2.62 3.33
N CYS A 94 -1.30 2.76 3.22
CA CYS A 94 -2.26 2.07 4.06
C CYS A 94 -2.58 0.68 3.47
N VAL A 95 -3.05 -0.24 4.31
CA VAL A 95 -3.47 -1.57 3.86
C VAL A 95 -4.49 -1.44 2.71
N GLY A 96 -4.15 -2.02 1.56
CA GLY A 96 -4.96 -1.99 0.33
C GLY A 96 -4.71 -0.79 -0.59
N SER A 97 -3.87 0.18 -0.22
CA SER A 97 -3.54 1.31 -1.11
C SER A 97 -2.77 0.87 -2.35
N ASP A 98 -2.17 -0.32 -2.34
CA ASP A 98 -1.53 -0.95 -3.49
C ASP A 98 -2.51 -1.31 -4.62
N ASP A 99 -3.80 -1.35 -4.35
CA ASP A 99 -4.85 -1.52 -5.36
C ASP A 99 -5.23 -0.21 -6.05
N TRP A 100 -4.60 0.92 -5.70
CA TRP A 100 -4.91 2.25 -6.23
C TRP A 100 -3.74 2.86 -7.00
N THR A 101 -4.03 3.85 -7.83
CA THR A 101 -3.01 4.70 -8.47
C THR A 101 -2.15 5.41 -7.43
N SER A 102 -0.97 5.90 -7.80
CA SER A 102 -0.03 6.53 -6.85
C SER A 102 -0.57 7.81 -6.22
N ASP A 103 -1.51 8.49 -6.88
CA ASP A 103 -2.24 9.64 -6.36
C ASP A 103 -3.49 9.24 -5.56
N LEU A 104 -3.77 7.95 -5.44
CA LEU A 104 -4.89 7.33 -4.72
C LEU A 104 -6.28 7.73 -5.23
N ASN A 105 -6.38 8.34 -6.42
CA ASN A 105 -7.64 8.82 -6.96
C ASN A 105 -8.44 7.73 -7.68
N CYS A 106 -7.79 6.68 -8.19
CA CYS A 106 -8.42 5.65 -9.00
C CYS A 106 -7.99 4.24 -8.56
N PRO A 107 -8.91 3.26 -8.51
CA PRO A 107 -8.52 1.86 -8.42
C PRO A 107 -7.71 1.45 -9.65
N LYS A 108 -6.66 0.67 -9.45
CA LYS A 108 -5.99 -0.05 -10.53
C LYS A 108 -6.98 -1.07 -11.08
N ILE A 109 -7.30 -0.97 -12.35
CA ILE A 109 -8.10 -2.00 -13.01
C ILE A 109 -7.30 -3.30 -12.95
N LEU A 110 -7.69 -4.21 -12.06
CA LEU A 110 -7.17 -5.58 -12.08
C LEU A 110 -7.55 -6.17 -13.43
N SER A 111 -6.58 -6.69 -14.17
CA SER A 111 -6.81 -7.39 -15.44
C SER A 111 -7.60 -8.70 -15.28
N SER A 112 -8.22 -8.95 -14.13
CA SER A 112 -9.29 -9.92 -13.98
C SER A 112 -10.62 -9.27 -14.32
N THR A 113 -10.76 -8.85 -15.58
CA THR A 113 -12.09 -8.81 -16.19
C THR A 113 -12.61 -10.24 -16.09
N THR A 114 -13.52 -10.47 -15.15
CA THR A 114 -14.53 -11.52 -15.30
C THR A 114 -15.02 -11.40 -16.73
N LYS A 115 -14.53 -12.27 -17.63
CA LYS A 115 -15.09 -12.38 -18.97
C LYS A 115 -16.53 -12.80 -18.73
N VAL A 116 -17.44 -11.83 -18.70
CA VAL A 116 -18.87 -12.10 -18.84
C VAL A 116 -18.96 -12.86 -20.15
N ASN A 117 -19.14 -14.18 -20.06
CA ASN A 117 -19.19 -15.04 -21.23
C ASN A 117 -20.55 -14.84 -21.89
N TYR A 118 -20.64 -13.82 -22.75
CA TYR A 118 -21.84 -13.49 -23.52
C TYR A 118 -22.33 -14.67 -24.39
N SER A 119 -21.48 -15.66 -24.66
CA SER A 119 -21.86 -16.87 -25.39
C SER A 119 -22.92 -17.69 -24.64
N LEU A 120 -22.85 -17.74 -23.30
CA LEU A 120 -23.85 -18.46 -22.49
C LEU A 120 -25.20 -17.71 -22.45
N PHE A 121 -25.16 -16.38 -22.48
CA PHE A 121 -26.36 -15.54 -22.44
C PHE A 121 -27.14 -15.58 -23.76
N ILE A 122 -26.44 -15.62 -24.90
CA ILE A 122 -27.06 -15.75 -26.23
C ILE A 122 -27.69 -17.14 -26.41
N LEU A 123 -27.05 -18.20 -25.91
CA LEU A 123 -27.60 -19.56 -26.01
C LEU A 123 -28.94 -19.71 -25.26
N VAL A 124 -29.05 -19.11 -24.06
CA VAL A 124 -30.30 -19.15 -23.27
C VAL A 124 -31.42 -18.38 -23.97
N ILE A 125 -31.13 -17.22 -24.57
CA ILE A 125 -32.13 -16.45 -25.32
C ILE A 125 -32.60 -17.23 -26.57
N ALA A 126 -31.67 -17.85 -27.31
CA ALA A 126 -32.01 -18.63 -28.49
C ALA A 126 -32.94 -19.82 -28.17
N ILE A 127 -32.68 -20.55 -27.09
CA ILE A 127 -33.51 -21.68 -26.64
C ILE A 127 -34.94 -21.24 -26.28
N ILE A 128 -35.10 -20.05 -25.67
CA ILE A 128 -36.42 -19.50 -25.33
C ILE A 128 -37.18 -19.10 -26.60
N THR A 129 -36.51 -18.55 -27.62
CA THR A 129 -37.18 -18.14 -28.86
C THR A 129 -37.53 -19.29 -29.80
N THR A 130 -36.89 -20.45 -29.70
CA THR A 130 -37.22 -21.64 -30.51
C THR A 130 -38.27 -22.54 -29.87
N SER A 131 -38.74 -22.19 -28.67
CA SER A 131 -39.74 -22.98 -27.91
C SER A 131 -41.14 -22.35 -27.92
N PHE A 132 -41.40 -21.41 -28.83
CA PHE A 132 -42.72 -20.83 -29.10
C PHE A 132 -43.10 -21.00 -30.57
#